data_AF-A0A200QAC4-F1
#
_entry.id   AF-A0A200QAC4-F1
#
_cell.length_a   1.000
_cell.length_b   1.000
_cell.length_c   1.000
_cell.angle_alpha   90.00
_cell.angle_beta   90.00
_cell.angle_gamma   90.00
#
_symmetry.space_group_name_H-M   'P 1'
#
loop_
_entity.id
_entity.type
_entity.pdbx_description
1 polymer ?
#
loop_
_entity_poly.entity_id
_entity_poly.type
_entity_poly.pdbx_seq_one_letter_code
_entity_poly.pdbx_strand_id
1 'polypeptide(L)' 'MADKEVVLLDLWSSPFGMRVRIALAEKGIKYESKEENLADKSPLLLKMNPVH' A
#
# COMPACT_ATOMS: atom_id res chain seq x y z
N MET A 1 15.05 7.76 -16.62
CA MET A 1 14.32 8.44 -15.53
C MET A 1 13.75 7.33 -14.67
N ALA A 2 14.03 7.32 -13.37
CA ALA A 2 13.51 6.25 -12.52
C ALA A 2 11.98 6.33 -12.54
N ASP A 3 11.35 5.36 -13.20
CA ASP A 3 9.91 5.14 -13.08
C ASP A 3 9.62 5.03 -11.58
N LYS A 4 8.87 5.99 -11.03
CA LYS A 4 8.54 6.00 -9.60
C LYS A 4 7.66 4.79 -9.32
N GLU A 5 8.28 3.72 -8.86
CA GLU A 5 7.61 2.48 -8.48
C GLU A 5 6.69 2.76 -7.28
N VAL A 6 5.39 2.60 -7.49
CA VAL A 6 4.39 2.79 -6.44
C VAL A 6 4.25 1.47 -5.68
N VAL A 7 4.50 1.51 -4.38
CA VAL A 7 4.30 0.36 -3.50
C VAL A 7 3.10 0.64 -2.59
N LEU A 8 2.11 -0.24 -2.64
CA LEU A 8 0.93 -0.21 -1.79
C LEU A 8 1.13 -1.18 -0.63
N LEU A 9 1.35 -0.64 0.57
CA LEU A 9 1.35 -1.41 1.82
C LEU A 9 -0.09 -1.57 2.28
N ASP A 10 -0.61 -2.79 2.25
CA ASP A 10 -2.04 -3.02 2.46
C ASP A 10 -2.34 -4.45 2.94
N LEU A 11 -3.48 -4.61 3.59
CA LEU A 11 -4.05 -5.91 3.93
C LEU A 11 -5.19 -6.21 2.94
N TRP A 12 -5.19 -7.38 2.29
CA TRP A 12 -6.16 -7.73 1.25
C TRP A 12 -7.64 -7.55 1.66
N SER A 13 -7.96 -7.75 2.94
CA SER A 13 -9.32 -7.62 3.50
C SER A 13 -9.67 -6.20 3.95
N SER A 14 -8.73 -5.25 3.86
CA SER A 14 -8.92 -3.87 4.31
C SER A 14 -9.83 -3.08 3.35
N PRO A 15 -10.94 -2.50 3.83
CA PRO A 15 -11.77 -1.62 3.01
C PRO A 15 -11.09 -0.28 2.68
N PHE A 16 -10.05 0.11 3.43
CA PHE A 16 -9.23 1.29 3.12
C PHE A 16 -8.25 0.98 1.98
N GLY A 17 -7.64 -0.20 2.02
CA GLY A 17 -6.82 -0.74 0.96
C GLY A 17 -7.52 -0.83 -0.38
N MET A 18 -8.72 -1.41 -0.37
CA MET A 18 -9.56 -1.57 -1.55
C MET A 18 -9.82 -0.23 -2.27
N ARG A 19 -10.07 0.84 -1.52
CA ARG A 19 -10.28 2.19 -2.10
C ARG A 19 -9.06 2.67 -2.88
N VAL A 20 -7.86 2.42 -2.36
CA VAL A 20 -6.61 2.82 -3.03
C VAL A 20 -6.36 1.95 -4.26
N ARG A 21 -6.62 0.64 -4.19
CA ARG A 21 -6.51 -0.27 -5.36
C ARG A 21 -7.42 0.17 -6.51
N ILE A 22 -8.67 0.51 -6.21
CA ILE A 22 -9.62 1.03 -7.21
C ILE A 22 -9.09 2.32 -7.83
N ALA A 23 -8.66 3.29 -7.02
CA ALA A 23 -8.13 4.56 -7.52
C ALA A 23 -6.86 4.40 -8.38
N LEU A 24 -5.98 3.46 -8.02
CA LEU A 24 -4.78 3.14 -8.80
C LEU A 24 -5.14 2.49 -10.15
N ALA A 25 -6.11 1.58 -10.14
CA ALA A 25 -6.63 0.93 -11.35
C ALA A 25 -7.31 1.95 -12.29
N GLU A 26 -8.16 2.84 -11.75
CA GLU A 26 -8.81 3.90 -12.52
C GLU A 26 -7.81 4.87 -13.15
N LYS A 27 -6.69 5.13 -12.48
CA LYS A 27 -5.63 6.01 -12.99
C LYS A 27 -4.62 5.30 -13.89
N GLY A 28 -4.74 3.98 -14.08
CA GLY A 28 -3.79 3.20 -14.86
C GLY A 28 -2.37 3.19 -14.29
N ILE A 29 -2.22 3.44 -12.98
CA ILE A 29 -0.92 3.49 -12.31
C ILE A 29 -0.53 2.07 -11.94
N LYS A 30 0.62 1.61 -12.44
CA LYS A 30 1.21 0.34 -12.03
C LYS A 30 1.72 0.46 -10.60
N TYR A 31 1.41 -0.54 -9.78
CA TYR A 31 1.85 -0.60 -8.40
C TYR A 31 2.20 -2.04 -7.99
N GLU A 32 3.10 -2.18 -7.03
CA GLU A 32 3.36 -3.42 -6.30
C GLU A 32 2.52 -3.41 -5.03
N SER A 33 1.78 -4.50 -4.76
CA SER A 33 1.05 -4.67 -3.50
C SER A 33 1.88 -5.50 -2.54
N LYS A 34 2.17 -4.98 -1.35
CA LYS A 34 2.80 -5.73 -0.25
C LYS A 34 1.79 -5.95 0.86
N GLU A 35 1.57 -7.22 1.16
CA GLU A 35 0.69 -7.66 2.24
C GLU A 35 1.26 -7.26 3.59
N GLU A 36 0.48 -6.53 4.39
CA GLU A 36 0.86 -6.11 5.74
C GLU A 36 0.06 -6.85 6.81
N ASN A 37 0.74 -7.21 7.90
CA ASN A 37 0.10 -7.78 9.08
C ASN A 37 -0.18 -6.66 10.10
N LEU A 38 -1.45 -6.47 10.47
CA LEU A 38 -1.84 -5.43 11.43
C LEU A 38 -1.50 -5.78 12.88
N ALA A 39 -1.34 -7.08 13.20
CA ALA A 39 -0.91 -7.53 14.52
C ALA A 39 0.61 -7.42 14.71
N ASP A 40 1.37 -7.62 13.63
CA ASP A 40 2.83 -7.52 13.59
C ASP A 40 3.24 -6.62 12.42
N LYS A 41 3.26 -5.30 12.68
CA LYS A 41 3.46 -4.27 11.65
C LYS A 41 4.89 -4.33 11.12
N SER A 42 5.05 -4.28 9.80
CA SER A 42 6.39 -4.26 9.22
C SER A 42 7.16 -2.98 9.62
N PRO A 43 8.50 -3.04 9.71
CA PRO A 43 9.32 -1.85 9.95
C PRO A 43 9.11 -0.76 8.89
N LEU A 44 8.76 -1.17 7.66
CA LEU A 44 8.48 -0.24 6.57
C LEU A 44 7.16 0.51 6.80
N LEU A 45 6.12 -0.18 7.25
CA LEU A 45 4.83 0.44 7.61
C LEU A 45 5.02 1.47 8.73
N LEU A 46 5.76 1.11 9.79
CA LEU A 46 6.05 2.03 10.90
C LEU A 46 6.87 3.25 10.46
N LYS A 47 7.83 3.06 9.54
CA LYS A 47 8.64 4.16 9.01
C LYS A 47 7.83 5.11 8.14
N MET A 48 6.93 4.60 7.31
CA MET A 48 6.13 5.40 6.37
C MET A 48 4.90 6.01 7.04
N ASN A 49 4.39 5.39 8.10
CA ASN A 49 3.24 5.88 8.83
C ASN A 49 3.45 5.84 10.35
N PRO A 50 4.19 6.83 10.89
CA PRO A 50 4.61 6.84 12.29
C PRO A 50 3.51 7.19 13.30
N VAL A 51 2.31 7.56 12.82
CA VAL A 51 1.15 7.86 13.68
C VAL A 51 0.48 6.56 14.18
N HIS A 52 0.97 5.40 13.74
CA HIS A 52 0.42 4.07 13.97
C HIS A 52 1.07 3.32 15.12
#